data_AF-A0A2E3HQA1-F1
#
_entry.id   AF-A0A2E3HQA1-F1
#
_cell.length_a   1.000
_cell.length_b   1.000
_cell.length_c   1.000
_cell.angle_alpha   90.00
_cell.angle_beta   90.00
_cell.angle_gamma   90.00
#
_symmetry.space_group_name_H-M   'P 1'
#
loop_
_entity.id
_entity.type
_entity.pdbx_description
1 polymer ?
#
loop_
_entity_poly.entity_id
_entity_poly.type
_entity_poly.pdbx_seq_one_letter_code
_entity_poly.pdbx_strand_id
1 'polypeptide(L)'
;MATRIPTMYGRYYVISLVWRGRQFTIPVYRAKTALLQRPQAQKIADSMYPGSRVISYHESDATDDPVILVQEHNDGSSKNCKKGEYFCKDDHKCKPIPKGHHVMPDGMLMKGEKHGKKEEVEVYWSSKALDQLEALQEKMKNCGCGQKPCITYGKPKGKQTGDSAAASNAPNFPVDQVSEGAAWTRKAGKNSSGGLNEKGRKSYERDNPGSDLKAPSKKKGNKRRASFCARMKGMKKKLTSAKTARDPDSRINKSLRAWN
;
A
#
# COMPACT_ATOMS: atom_id res chain seq x y z
N MET A 1 6.76 -1.44 -42.39
CA MET A 1 6.98 -2.52 -41.40
C MET A 1 7.14 -1.87 -40.04
N ALA A 2 6.30 -2.21 -39.06
CA ALA A 2 6.45 -1.70 -37.70
C ALA A 2 7.68 -2.38 -37.07
N THR A 3 8.66 -1.59 -36.62
CA THR A 3 9.88 -2.12 -36.02
C THR A 3 9.57 -2.67 -34.63
N ARG A 4 9.56 -4.00 -34.48
CA ARG A 4 9.34 -4.67 -33.19
C ARG A 4 10.51 -4.38 -32.26
N ILE A 5 10.22 -3.85 -31.07
CA ILE A 5 11.28 -3.52 -30.09
C ILE A 5 11.73 -4.82 -29.41
N PRO A 6 13.03 -5.18 -29.44
CA PRO A 6 13.51 -6.38 -28.80
C PRO A 6 13.26 -6.38 -27.28
N THR A 7 12.91 -7.54 -26.73
CA THR A 7 12.74 -7.76 -25.28
C THR A 7 14.05 -7.65 -24.49
N MET A 8 15.20 -7.56 -25.18
CA MET A 8 16.49 -7.29 -24.54
C MET A 8 16.53 -5.91 -23.88
N TYR A 9 15.81 -4.93 -24.41
CA TYR A 9 15.81 -3.55 -23.91
C TYR A 9 14.71 -3.27 -22.87
N GLY A 10 13.80 -4.21 -22.63
CA GLY A 10 12.62 -3.95 -21.83
C GLY A 10 11.56 -5.05 -21.91
N ARG A 11 10.44 -4.82 -21.24
CA ARG A 11 9.34 -5.81 -21.15
C ARG A 11 8.04 -5.21 -21.70
N TYR A 12 7.22 -6.07 -22.28
CA TYR A 12 5.88 -5.76 -22.73
C TYR A 12 4.88 -6.10 -21.61
N TYR A 13 3.89 -5.25 -21.44
CA TYR A 13 2.84 -5.40 -20.44
C TYR A 13 1.49 -5.13 -21.08
N VAL A 14 0.48 -5.89 -20.67
CA VAL A 14 -0.91 -5.57 -20.95
C VAL A 14 -1.53 -5.04 -19.66
N ILE A 15 -1.98 -3.79 -19.69
CA ILE A 15 -2.63 -3.13 -18.55
C ILE A 15 -4.13 -3.05 -18.83
N SER A 16 -4.93 -3.67 -17.96
CA SER A 16 -6.39 -3.56 -17.98
C SER A 16 -6.84 -2.53 -16.93
N LEU A 17 -7.55 -1.51 -17.37
CA LEU A 17 -8.01 -0.41 -16.52
C LEU A 17 -9.50 -0.11 -16.73
N VAL A 18 -10.14 0.47 -15.72
CA VAL A 18 -11.47 1.07 -15.83
C VAL A 18 -11.34 2.58 -15.85
N TRP A 19 -11.97 3.24 -16.81
CA TRP A 19 -12.08 4.68 -16.86
C TRP A 19 -13.47 5.09 -17.33
N ARG A 20 -14.13 5.99 -16.59
CA ARG A 20 -15.51 6.46 -16.87
C ARG A 20 -16.53 5.34 -17.10
N GLY A 21 -16.42 4.26 -16.32
CA GLY A 21 -17.33 3.10 -16.40
C GLY A 21 -17.08 2.15 -17.58
N ARG A 22 -16.04 2.38 -18.39
CA ARG A 22 -15.62 1.50 -19.49
C ARG A 22 -14.30 0.82 -19.16
N GLN A 23 -14.14 -0.42 -19.59
CA GLN A 23 -12.89 -1.17 -19.46
C GLN A 23 -12.03 -1.00 -20.72
N PHE A 24 -10.76 -0.70 -20.51
CA PHE A 24 -9.76 -0.58 -21.56
C PHE A 24 -8.61 -1.54 -21.29
N THR A 25 -8.06 -2.08 -22.36
CA THR A 25 -6.87 -2.95 -22.33
C THR A 25 -5.82 -2.32 -23.23
N ILE A 26 -4.65 -2.05 -22.67
CA ILE A 26 -3.62 -1.27 -23.34
C ILE A 26 -2.30 -2.05 -23.32
N PRO A 27 -1.70 -2.33 -24.50
CA PRO A 27 -0.35 -2.86 -24.60
C PRO A 27 0.66 -1.73 -24.37
N VAL A 28 1.62 -1.98 -23.48
CA VAL A 28 2.59 -1.02 -23.01
C VAL A 28 3.98 -1.63 -23.04
N TYR A 29 4.95 -0.91 -23.58
CA TYR A 29 6.35 -1.29 -23.54
C TYR A 29 7.09 -0.42 -22.53
N ARG A 30 7.82 -1.07 -21.62
CA ARG A 30 8.66 -0.40 -20.63
C ARG A 30 10.12 -0.73 -20.94
N ALA A 31 10.92 0.31 -21.20
CA ALA A 31 12.37 0.21 -21.42
C ALA A 31 13.16 -0.05 -20.11
N LYS A 32 12.70 -1.00 -19.30
CA LYS A 32 13.36 -1.49 -18.08
C LYS A 32 13.13 -2.98 -17.95
N THR A 33 14.18 -3.71 -17.62
CA THR A 33 14.14 -5.16 -17.39
C THR A 33 13.49 -5.52 -16.04
N ALA A 34 13.37 -4.56 -15.13
CA ALA A 34 12.72 -4.76 -13.83
C ALA A 34 11.20 -4.89 -13.96
N LEU A 35 10.62 -5.81 -13.17
CA LEU A 35 9.18 -6.05 -13.15
C LEU A 35 8.38 -4.79 -12.82
N LEU A 36 7.25 -4.62 -13.51
CA LEU A 36 6.31 -3.54 -13.25
C LEU A 36 5.62 -3.74 -11.89
N GLN A 37 5.65 -2.71 -11.05
CA GLN A 37 4.92 -2.70 -9.78
C GLN A 37 3.56 -2.03 -9.95
N ARG A 38 2.57 -2.42 -9.14
CA ARG A 38 1.20 -1.86 -9.22
C ARG A 38 1.14 -0.32 -9.16
N PRO A 39 1.90 0.37 -8.29
CA PRO A 39 1.91 1.84 -8.30
C PRO A 39 2.46 2.44 -9.60
N GLN A 40 3.41 1.77 -10.25
CA GLN A 40 3.95 2.20 -11.54
C GLN A 40 2.94 1.97 -12.67
N ALA A 41 2.26 0.82 -12.68
CA ALA A 41 1.16 0.55 -13.60
C ALA A 41 0.04 1.60 -13.47
N GLN A 42 -0.28 2.00 -12.24
CA GLN A 42 -1.26 3.05 -11.98
C GLN A 42 -0.79 4.42 -12.50
N LYS A 43 0.47 4.80 -12.28
CA LYS A 43 1.03 6.04 -12.87
C LYS A 43 0.98 6.06 -14.40
N ILE A 44 1.29 4.93 -15.03
CA ILE A 44 1.23 4.76 -16.48
C ILE A 44 -0.22 4.94 -16.96
N ALA A 45 -1.17 4.27 -16.30
CA ALA A 45 -2.59 4.38 -16.60
C ALA A 45 -3.13 5.81 -16.39
N ASP A 46 -2.73 6.49 -15.31
CA ASP A 46 -3.13 7.86 -14.99
C ASP A 46 -2.60 8.89 -16.00
N SER A 47 -1.40 8.65 -16.56
CA SER A 47 -0.82 9.50 -17.61
C SER A 47 -1.67 9.52 -18.88
N MET A 48 -2.24 8.37 -19.25
CA MET A 48 -3.10 8.24 -20.44
C MET A 48 -4.56 8.60 -20.15
N TYR A 49 -5.06 8.15 -18.99
CA TYR A 49 -6.44 8.27 -18.57
C TYR A 49 -6.48 8.76 -17.11
N PRO A 50 -6.53 10.08 -16.89
CA PRO A 50 -6.51 10.65 -15.54
C PRO A 50 -7.66 10.12 -14.68
N GLY A 51 -7.32 9.58 -13.50
CA GLY A 51 -8.30 8.99 -12.59
C GLY A 51 -8.81 7.62 -13.01
N SER A 52 -8.08 6.92 -13.90
CA SER A 52 -8.35 5.53 -14.23
C SER A 52 -7.99 4.61 -13.05
N ARG A 53 -8.60 3.43 -12.99
CA ARG A 53 -8.27 2.43 -11.97
C ARG A 53 -7.76 1.16 -12.63
N VAL A 54 -6.52 0.78 -12.33
CA VAL A 54 -5.95 -0.47 -12.84
C VAL A 54 -6.62 -1.68 -12.18
N ILE A 55 -7.22 -2.54 -13.00
CA ILE A 55 -7.79 -3.83 -12.60
C ILE A 55 -6.67 -4.86 -12.47
N SER A 56 -5.92 -5.04 -13.55
CA SER A 56 -4.85 -6.03 -13.66
C SER A 56 -3.75 -5.54 -14.60
N TYR A 57 -2.56 -6.08 -14.40
CA TYR A 57 -1.43 -5.90 -15.31
C TYR A 57 -0.63 -7.20 -15.31
N HIS A 58 -0.21 -7.64 -16.49
CA HIS A 58 0.62 -8.84 -16.65
C HIS A 58 1.62 -8.61 -17.78
N GLU A 59 2.75 -9.29 -17.70
CA GLU A 59 3.73 -9.31 -18.77
C GLU A 59 3.15 -10.06 -19.98
N SER A 60 3.38 -9.52 -21.16
CA SER A 60 2.97 -10.11 -22.42
C SER A 60 4.18 -10.33 -23.31
N ASP A 61 4.00 -11.16 -24.34
CA ASP A 61 4.97 -11.24 -25.42
C ASP A 61 4.93 -9.97 -26.28
N ALA A 62 5.98 -9.77 -27.06
CA ALA A 62 6.04 -8.65 -27.98
C ALA A 62 4.95 -8.82 -29.07
N THR A 63 4.09 -7.83 -29.23
CA THR A 63 2.96 -7.84 -30.17
C THR A 63 3.28 -7.07 -31.45
N ASP A 64 2.58 -7.39 -32.55
CA ASP A 64 2.61 -6.61 -33.79
C ASP A 64 1.68 -5.38 -33.73
N ASP A 65 0.77 -5.36 -32.75
CA ASP A 65 -0.12 -4.23 -32.45
C ASP A 65 0.66 -2.99 -31.97
N PRO A 66 0.12 -1.78 -32.18
CA PRO A 66 0.75 -0.56 -31.69
C PRO A 66 0.89 -0.58 -30.17
N VAL A 67 2.12 -0.45 -29.69
CA VAL A 67 2.45 -0.48 -28.27
C VAL A 67 2.81 0.92 -27.77
N ILE A 68 2.31 1.29 -26.59
CA ILE A 68 2.61 2.57 -25.98
C ILE A 68 3.98 2.51 -25.31
N LEU A 69 4.88 3.42 -25.71
CA LEU A 69 6.22 3.52 -25.13
C LEU A 69 6.17 4.33 -23.83
N VAL A 70 6.43 3.67 -22.69
CA VAL A 70 6.53 4.36 -21.41
C VAL A 70 7.94 4.90 -21.24
N GLN A 71 8.06 6.21 -21.43
CA GLN A 71 9.21 6.97 -20.97
C GLN A 71 8.99 7.32 -19.51
N GLU A 72 9.70 6.64 -18.62
CA GLU A 72 9.85 7.14 -17.26
C GLU A 72 10.75 8.37 -17.34
N HIS A 73 10.15 9.55 -17.47
CA HIS A 73 10.84 10.76 -17.06
C HIS A 73 11.20 10.54 -15.60
N ASN A 74 12.51 10.38 -15.34
CA ASN A 74 13.03 10.74 -14.04
C ASN A 74 12.73 12.23 -13.94
N ASP A 75 11.55 12.55 -13.42
CA ASP A 75 11.24 13.87 -12.91
C ASP A 75 12.40 14.17 -11.97
N GLY A 76 13.35 14.96 -12.45
CA GLY A 76 14.56 15.31 -11.76
C GLY A 76 14.24 16.26 -10.61
N SER A 77 13.22 15.95 -9.80
CA SER A 77 12.84 16.70 -8.60
C SER A 77 13.94 16.66 -7.53
N SER A 78 15.07 15.99 -7.80
CA SER A 78 16.34 16.22 -7.12
C SER A 78 17.53 15.86 -8.01
N LYS A 79 17.61 16.31 -9.28
CA LYS A 79 18.91 16.31 -9.97
C LYS A 79 19.77 17.41 -9.37
N ASN A 80 20.53 17.09 -8.33
CA ASN A 80 21.75 17.74 -7.82
C ASN A 80 21.89 19.28 -7.98
N CYS A 81 20.81 20.06 -7.92
CA CYS A 81 20.94 21.51 -7.88
C CYS A 81 21.67 21.87 -6.58
N LYS A 82 22.61 22.82 -6.67
CA LYS A 82 23.40 23.19 -5.51
C LYS A 82 22.48 23.80 -4.45
N LYS A 83 22.89 23.75 -3.19
CA LYS A 83 22.13 24.35 -2.08
C LYS A 83 21.83 25.83 -2.39
N GLY A 84 20.56 26.18 -2.58
CA GLY A 84 20.13 27.54 -2.94
C GLY A 84 19.60 27.70 -4.37
N GLU A 85 19.60 26.63 -5.17
CA GLU A 85 19.04 26.60 -6.52
C GLU A 85 17.77 25.72 -6.57
N TYR A 86 16.88 26.02 -7.51
CA TYR A 86 15.70 25.22 -7.82
C TYR A 86 15.77 24.70 -9.27
N PHE A 87 15.18 23.54 -9.52
CA PHE A 87 15.08 23.00 -10.88
C PHE A 87 13.88 23.61 -11.61
N CYS A 88 14.14 24.44 -12.62
CA CYS A 88 13.08 25.01 -13.46
C CYS A 88 12.65 24.00 -14.52
N LYS A 89 11.36 23.60 -14.50
CA LYS A 89 10.81 22.62 -15.45
C LYS A 89 10.73 23.16 -16.88
N ASP A 90 10.45 24.45 -17.05
CA ASP A 90 10.31 25.07 -18.37
C ASP A 90 11.66 25.16 -19.10
N ASP A 91 12.72 25.48 -18.36
CA ASP A 91 14.07 25.65 -18.91
C ASP A 91 14.98 24.42 -18.76
N HIS A 92 14.51 23.38 -18.09
CA HIS A 92 15.27 22.16 -17.78
C HIS A 92 16.64 22.43 -17.12
N LYS A 93 16.77 23.52 -16.34
CA LYS A 93 18.03 23.97 -15.71
C LYS A 93 17.86 24.42 -14.27
N CYS A 94 18.91 24.29 -13.46
CA CYS A 94 18.96 24.83 -12.10
C CYS A 94 19.09 26.36 -12.17
N LYS A 95 18.21 27.07 -11.46
CA LYS A 95 18.22 28.53 -11.35
C LYS A 95 18.31 28.94 -9.88
N PRO A 96 18.90 30.11 -9.56
CA PRO A 96 18.90 30.61 -8.19
C PRO A 96 17.47 30.89 -7.71
N ILE A 97 17.20 30.60 -6.43
CA ILE A 97 15.90 30.88 -5.80
C ILE A 97 15.69 32.41 -5.73
N PRO A 98 14.64 32.97 -6.36
CA PRO A 98 14.34 34.40 -6.29
C PRO A 98 14.06 34.85 -4.84
N LYS A 99 14.35 36.12 -4.53
CA LYS A 99 14.07 36.69 -3.20
C LYS A 99 12.60 36.50 -2.82
N GLY A 100 12.34 36.09 -1.58
CA GLY A 100 10.99 35.80 -1.08
C GLY A 100 10.36 34.50 -1.58
N HIS A 101 11.13 33.59 -2.18
CA HIS A 101 10.67 32.27 -2.59
C HIS A 101 11.44 31.15 -1.86
N HIS A 102 10.84 29.98 -1.71
CA HIS A 102 11.48 28.79 -1.16
C HIS A 102 11.09 27.52 -1.95
N VAL A 103 11.93 26.49 -1.86
CA VAL A 103 11.70 25.19 -2.53
C VAL A 103 11.02 24.24 -1.55
N MET A 104 9.89 23.67 -1.95
CA MET A 104 9.15 22.66 -1.19
C MET A 104 9.79 21.26 -1.31
N PRO A 105 9.42 20.29 -0.44
CA PRO A 105 9.93 18.91 -0.51
C PRO A 105 9.63 18.18 -1.82
N ASP A 106 8.63 18.64 -2.57
CA ASP A 106 8.25 18.15 -3.90
C ASP A 106 9.08 18.78 -5.04
N GLY A 107 9.98 19.73 -4.71
CA GLY A 107 10.83 20.44 -5.66
C GLY A 107 10.19 21.66 -6.32
N MET A 108 8.99 22.07 -5.93
CA MET A 108 8.32 23.26 -6.51
C MET A 108 8.75 24.56 -5.80
N LEU A 109 8.88 25.65 -6.57
CA LEU A 109 9.25 26.98 -6.08
C LEU A 109 7.99 27.78 -5.70
N MET A 110 7.88 28.20 -4.44
CA MET A 110 6.73 28.93 -3.91
C MET A 110 7.13 30.29 -3.33
N LYS A 111 6.28 31.32 -3.51
CA LYS A 111 6.46 32.67 -2.97
C LYS A 111 5.95 32.73 -1.52
N GLY A 112 6.80 33.08 -0.56
CA GLY A 112 6.40 33.26 0.85
C GLY A 112 7.48 32.95 1.88
N GLU A 113 7.20 33.32 3.13
CA GLU A 113 8.02 33.03 4.31
C GLU A 113 8.15 31.51 4.53
N LYS A 114 9.28 31.09 5.12
CA LYS A 114 9.55 29.69 5.43
C LYS A 114 8.43 29.14 6.31
N HIS A 115 7.63 28.21 5.79
CA HIS A 115 6.75 27.42 6.66
C HIS A 115 7.65 26.61 7.61
N GLY A 116 7.58 26.94 8.90
CA GLY A 116 8.00 26.02 9.95
C GLY A 116 7.33 24.67 9.71
N LYS A 117 8.04 23.58 10.03
CA LYS A 117 7.51 22.21 10.03
C LYS A 117 6.05 22.26 10.46
N LYS A 118 5.14 21.76 9.62
CA LYS A 118 3.70 21.66 9.89
C LYS A 118 3.48 21.46 11.39
N GLU A 119 3.12 22.53 12.09
CA GLU A 119 2.21 22.42 13.20
C GLU A 119 1.04 21.63 12.64
N GLU A 120 0.67 20.57 13.36
CA GLU A 120 -0.60 19.90 13.12
C GLU A 120 -1.65 21.01 13.06
N VAL A 121 -2.25 21.19 11.89
CA VAL A 121 -3.49 21.94 11.82
C VAL A 121 -4.46 21.08 12.61
N GLU A 122 -4.61 21.40 13.89
CA GLU A 122 -5.75 20.99 14.69
C GLU A 122 -6.96 21.62 13.98
N VAL A 123 -7.52 20.86 13.04
CA VAL A 123 -8.82 21.15 12.47
C VAL A 123 -9.78 21.02 13.63
N TYR A 124 -10.12 22.16 14.25
CA TYR A 124 -11.20 22.25 15.21
C TYR A 124 -12.50 22.03 14.44
N TRP A 125 -12.88 20.76 14.31
CA TRP A 125 -14.21 20.39 13.83
C TRP A 125 -15.19 20.96 14.84
N SER A 126 -15.88 22.05 14.48
CA SER A 126 -17.02 22.51 15.27
C SER A 126 -17.95 21.31 15.49
N SER A 127 -18.54 21.18 16.68
CA SER A 127 -19.49 20.10 16.99
C SER A 127 -20.56 19.96 15.90
N LYS A 128 -21.03 21.08 15.33
CA LYS A 128 -21.92 21.11 14.17
C LYS A 128 -21.40 20.36 12.94
N ALA A 129 -20.10 20.44 12.64
CA ALA A 129 -19.50 19.77 11.49
C ALA A 129 -19.34 18.26 11.71
N LEU A 130 -19.05 17.84 12.95
CA LEU A 130 -19.03 16.43 13.34
C LEU A 130 -20.44 15.82 13.33
N ASP A 131 -21.43 16.54 13.86
CA ASP A 131 -22.84 16.13 13.82
C ASP A 131 -23.34 15.99 12.38
N GLN A 132 -22.95 16.90 11.48
CA GLN A 132 -23.28 16.83 10.06
C GLN A 132 -22.61 15.64 9.34
N LEU A 133 -21.36 15.30 9.69
CA LEU A 133 -20.64 14.15 9.15
C LEU A 133 -21.18 12.81 9.66
N GLU A 134 -21.54 12.72 10.94
CA GLU A 134 -22.21 11.53 11.49
C GLU A 134 -23.62 11.37 10.89
N ALA A 135 -24.37 12.45 10.72
CA ALA A 135 -25.68 12.42 10.04
C ALA A 135 -25.57 11.98 8.57
N LEU A 136 -24.52 12.40 7.84
CA LEU A 136 -24.23 11.91 6.50
C LEU A 136 -23.80 10.43 6.48
N GLN A 137 -22.99 10.00 7.45
CA GLN A 137 -22.64 8.58 7.61
C GLN A 137 -23.85 7.71 7.96
N GLU A 138 -24.78 8.19 8.78
CA GLU A 138 -26.02 7.46 9.08
C GLU A 138 -26.94 7.38 7.85
N LYS A 139 -27.05 8.46 7.08
CA LYS A 139 -27.78 8.45 5.78
C LYS A 139 -27.19 7.46 4.79
N MET A 140 -25.85 7.33 4.74
CA MET A 140 -25.18 6.32 3.91
C MET A 140 -25.33 4.88 4.42
N LYS A 141 -25.58 4.67 5.72
CA LYS A 141 -25.76 3.35 6.34
C LYS A 141 -27.19 2.82 6.26
N ASN A 142 -28.14 3.61 5.77
CA ASN A 142 -29.54 3.21 5.64
C ASN A 142 -29.96 3.28 4.17
N CYS A 143 -29.80 2.19 3.42
CA CYS A 143 -30.28 2.12 2.04
C CYS A 143 -31.82 1.95 1.92
N GLY A 144 -32.58 2.31 2.97
CA GLY A 144 -34.05 2.22 2.99
C GLY A 144 -34.60 0.81 3.15
N CYS A 145 -33.75 -0.21 3.33
CA CYS A 145 -34.16 -1.61 3.45
C CYS A 145 -34.38 -2.09 4.89
N GLY A 146 -34.37 -1.18 5.88
CA GLY A 146 -34.80 -1.48 7.26
C GLY A 146 -33.85 -2.37 8.09
N GLN A 147 -32.63 -2.67 7.62
CA GLN A 147 -31.65 -3.50 8.34
C GLN A 147 -30.30 -2.78 8.45
N LYS A 148 -29.76 -2.62 9.68
CA LYS A 148 -28.42 -2.10 9.97
C LYS A 148 -27.43 -3.26 10.20
N PRO A 149 -26.24 -3.32 9.56
CA PRO A 149 -25.77 -2.62 8.37
C PRO A 149 -26.08 -3.38 7.05
N CYS A 150 -26.57 -2.65 6.06
CA CYS A 150 -26.91 -3.13 4.72
C CYS A 150 -25.66 -3.38 3.87
N ILE A 151 -25.37 -4.66 3.56
CA ILE A 151 -24.36 -5.06 2.56
C ILE A 151 -25.12 -5.47 1.30
N THR A 152 -25.54 -4.50 0.51
CA THR A 152 -26.00 -4.68 -0.87
C THR A 152 -24.83 -4.23 -1.74
N TYR A 153 -23.96 -5.12 -2.23
CA TYR A 153 -24.31 -6.21 -3.13
C TYR A 153 -23.77 -7.57 -2.67
N GLY A 154 -24.71 -8.53 -2.52
CA GLY A 154 -24.50 -9.96 -2.78
C GLY A 154 -24.01 -10.85 -1.63
N LYS A 155 -24.94 -11.43 -0.85
CA LYS A 155 -24.76 -12.73 -0.18
C LYS A 155 -26.08 -13.51 -0.19
N PRO A 156 -26.02 -14.85 -0.06
CA PRO A 156 -26.24 -15.38 1.28
C PRO A 156 -25.17 -16.37 1.73
N LYS A 157 -24.89 -16.35 3.04
CA LYS A 157 -24.30 -17.49 3.74
C LYS A 157 -25.40 -18.55 3.90
N GLY A 158 -25.13 -19.77 3.45
CA GLY A 158 -25.87 -20.98 3.85
C GLY A 158 -24.89 -22.00 4.43
N LYS A 159 -25.20 -22.50 5.62
CA LYS A 159 -24.51 -23.55 6.38
C LYS A 159 -24.78 -24.90 5.68
N GLN A 160 -23.77 -25.71 5.38
CA GLN A 160 -23.98 -27.09 4.94
C GLN A 160 -23.09 -28.04 5.76
N THR A 161 -23.74 -28.65 6.74
CA THR A 161 -23.44 -30.00 7.24
C THR A 161 -24.09 -31.00 6.28
N GLY A 162 -23.34 -32.01 5.83
CA GLY A 162 -23.85 -33.33 5.42
C GLY A 162 -24.73 -33.43 4.17
N ASP A 163 -24.14 -34.07 3.15
CA ASP A 163 -24.71 -35.10 2.27
C ASP A 163 -25.69 -34.78 1.13
N SER A 164 -25.44 -35.51 0.03
CA SER A 164 -26.24 -35.82 -1.17
C SER A 164 -26.35 -34.80 -2.32
N ALA A 165 -25.52 -35.08 -3.34
CA ALA A 165 -25.82 -35.16 -4.78
C ALA A 165 -26.92 -34.27 -5.40
N ALA A 166 -26.52 -33.39 -6.34
CA ALA A 166 -26.80 -33.53 -7.78
C ALA A 166 -26.37 -32.29 -8.59
N ALA A 167 -25.85 -32.59 -9.78
CA ALA A 167 -25.27 -31.76 -10.84
C ALA A 167 -25.84 -30.36 -11.13
N SER A 168 -24.93 -29.43 -11.41
CA SER A 168 -24.96 -28.66 -12.67
C SER A 168 -23.55 -28.23 -13.07
N ASN A 169 -23.21 -28.47 -14.34
CA ASN A 169 -21.87 -28.32 -14.91
C ASN A 169 -21.47 -26.84 -15.03
N ALA A 170 -20.51 -26.42 -14.21
CA ALA A 170 -19.70 -25.22 -14.44
C ALA A 170 -18.22 -25.62 -14.28
N PRO A 171 -17.31 -25.22 -15.19
CA PRO A 171 -15.90 -25.56 -15.07
C PRO A 171 -15.35 -24.94 -13.79
N ASN A 172 -14.93 -25.81 -12.89
CA ASN A 172 -14.35 -25.52 -11.59
C ASN A 172 -13.05 -24.73 -11.78
N PHE A 173 -13.13 -23.39 -11.74
CA PHE A 173 -11.95 -22.53 -11.71
C PHE A 173 -11.30 -22.69 -10.32
N PRO A 174 -10.05 -23.15 -10.20
CA PRO A 174 -9.40 -23.28 -8.89
C PRO A 174 -9.26 -21.89 -8.25
N VAL A 175 -10.09 -21.60 -7.25
CA VAL A 175 -10.07 -20.32 -6.51
C VAL A 175 -8.91 -20.28 -5.49
N ASP A 176 -7.79 -20.97 -5.77
CA ASP A 176 -6.72 -21.22 -4.81
C ASP A 176 -5.39 -20.50 -5.14
N GLN A 177 -5.46 -19.42 -5.93
CA GLN A 177 -4.28 -18.65 -6.34
C GLN A 177 -4.47 -17.13 -6.23
N VAL A 178 -5.33 -16.63 -5.32
CA VAL A 178 -5.07 -15.30 -4.77
C VAL A 178 -3.94 -15.52 -3.78
N SER A 179 -2.70 -15.25 -4.20
CA SER A 179 -1.49 -15.42 -3.39
C SER A 179 -1.69 -14.74 -2.05
N GLU A 180 -2.12 -15.51 -1.07
CA GLU A 180 -2.40 -14.98 0.23
C GLU A 180 -1.02 -14.54 0.79
N GLY A 181 -0.75 -13.24 0.92
CA GLY A 181 0.62 -12.73 1.15
C GLY A 181 1.25 -13.20 2.45
N ALA A 182 2.45 -13.78 2.45
CA ALA A 182 3.19 -14.51 3.51
C ALA A 182 2.61 -14.60 4.96
N ALA A 183 2.63 -15.81 5.55
CA ALA A 183 1.92 -16.12 6.80
C ALA A 183 2.29 -15.19 7.97
N TRP A 184 3.54 -14.72 8.03
CA TRP A 184 4.03 -13.81 9.08
C TRP A 184 3.36 -12.42 9.07
N THR A 185 2.82 -11.99 7.93
CA THR A 185 2.07 -10.72 7.82
C THR A 185 0.60 -10.89 8.22
N ARG A 186 0.04 -12.10 8.08
CA ARG A 186 -1.38 -12.41 8.28
C ARG A 186 -1.73 -12.81 9.72
N LYS A 187 -3.03 -12.82 10.02
CA LYS A 187 -3.55 -13.26 11.33
C LYS A 187 -3.14 -14.70 11.65
N ALA A 188 -3.08 -15.57 10.63
CA ALA A 188 -2.67 -16.97 10.76
C ALA A 188 -1.24 -17.16 11.31
N GLY A 189 -0.31 -16.20 11.08
CA GLY A 189 1.05 -16.26 11.62
C GLY A 189 1.26 -15.51 12.94
N LYS A 190 0.21 -14.90 13.50
CA LYS A 190 0.27 -14.09 14.73
C LYS A 190 -0.38 -14.84 15.89
N ASN A 191 0.25 -14.83 17.05
CA ASN A 191 -0.35 -15.39 18.27
C ASN A 191 -1.32 -14.37 18.90
N SER A 192 -2.43 -14.84 19.48
CA SER A 192 -3.39 -14.02 20.23
C SER A 192 -2.74 -13.36 21.44
N SER A 193 -1.83 -14.07 22.10
CA SER A 193 -1.05 -13.61 23.26
C SER A 193 0.10 -12.65 22.90
N GLY A 194 0.30 -12.31 21.63
CA GLY A 194 1.36 -11.41 21.15
C GLY A 194 2.52 -12.14 20.46
N GLY A 195 3.25 -11.42 19.60
CA GLY A 195 4.31 -11.99 18.77
C GLY A 195 3.83 -12.84 17.59
N LEU A 196 4.79 -13.44 16.88
CA LEU A 196 4.58 -14.42 15.81
C LEU A 196 4.48 -15.83 16.40
N ASN A 197 3.67 -16.69 15.78
CA ASN A 197 3.63 -18.12 16.08
C ASN A 197 4.68 -18.88 15.24
N GLU A 198 4.73 -20.19 15.38
CA GLU A 198 5.71 -21.02 14.67
C GLU A 198 5.59 -20.93 13.14
N LYS A 199 4.35 -20.93 12.62
CA LYS A 199 4.08 -20.76 11.18
C LYS A 199 4.56 -19.39 10.69
N GLY A 200 4.33 -18.34 11.50
CA GLY A 200 4.80 -16.99 11.22
C GLY A 200 6.32 -16.87 11.23
N ARG A 201 7.00 -17.49 12.20
CA ARG A 201 8.48 -17.50 12.25
C ARG A 201 9.07 -18.19 11.03
N LYS A 202 8.62 -19.41 10.72
CA LYS A 202 9.07 -20.16 9.53
C LYS A 202 8.80 -19.41 8.23
N SER A 203 7.63 -18.78 8.12
CA SER A 203 7.30 -17.97 6.94
C SER A 203 8.19 -16.73 6.82
N TYR A 204 8.58 -16.12 7.94
CA TYR A 204 9.50 -14.99 7.92
C TYR A 204 10.91 -15.41 7.52
N GLU A 205 11.39 -16.54 8.05
CA GLU A 205 12.72 -17.11 7.74
C GLU A 205 12.82 -17.53 6.27
N ARG A 206 11.74 -18.07 5.69
CA ARG A 206 11.66 -18.37 4.26
C ARG A 206 11.79 -17.13 3.38
N ASP A 207 11.17 -16.03 3.78
CA ASP A 207 11.23 -14.77 3.03
C ASP A 207 12.52 -13.97 3.34
N ASN A 208 13.24 -14.30 4.41
CA ASN A 208 14.45 -13.63 4.87
C ASN A 208 15.52 -14.67 5.25
N PRO A 209 16.22 -15.25 4.25
CA PRO A 209 17.24 -16.27 4.50
C PRO A 209 18.34 -15.73 5.41
N GLY A 210 18.76 -16.54 6.39
CA GLY A 210 19.75 -16.15 7.40
C GLY A 210 19.18 -15.45 8.65
N SER A 211 17.87 -15.20 8.69
CA SER A 211 17.22 -14.79 9.95
C SER A 211 16.97 -15.99 10.86
N ASP A 212 17.21 -15.82 12.17
CA ASP A 212 16.94 -16.82 13.21
C ASP A 212 16.00 -16.24 14.26
N LEU A 213 14.72 -16.13 13.90
CA LEU A 213 13.72 -15.57 14.81
C LEU A 213 13.44 -16.58 15.90
N LYS A 214 13.83 -16.28 17.14
CA LYS A 214 13.54 -17.13 18.30
C LYS A 214 12.21 -16.79 18.97
N ALA A 215 11.59 -17.78 19.60
CA ALA A 215 10.38 -17.60 20.40
C ALA A 215 10.59 -16.68 21.63
N PRO A 216 9.54 -16.03 22.15
CA PRO A 216 9.61 -15.31 23.42
C PRO A 216 10.11 -16.18 24.57
N SER A 217 10.87 -15.59 25.50
CA SER A 217 11.32 -16.28 26.72
C SER A 217 11.09 -15.38 27.92
N LYS A 218 10.41 -15.92 28.95
CA LYS A 218 10.15 -15.24 30.24
C LYS A 218 11.23 -15.50 31.30
N LYS A 219 12.28 -16.25 30.97
CA LYS A 219 13.35 -16.59 31.92
C LYS A 219 14.07 -15.31 32.36
N LYS A 220 13.99 -14.98 33.65
CA LYS A 220 14.74 -13.87 34.26
C LYS A 220 16.25 -14.18 34.13
N GLY A 221 17.05 -13.19 33.73
CA GLY A 221 18.47 -13.35 33.40
C GLY A 221 18.79 -13.60 31.92
N ASN A 222 17.80 -13.89 31.07
CA ASN A 222 18.06 -14.06 29.64
C ASN A 222 18.36 -12.71 28.95
N LYS A 223 19.58 -12.58 28.38
CA LYS A 223 20.02 -11.39 27.63
C LYS A 223 19.03 -11.01 26.51
N ARG A 224 18.44 -11.98 25.81
CA ARG A 224 17.45 -11.74 24.74
C ARG A 224 16.19 -11.06 25.26
N ARG A 225 15.70 -11.49 26.43
CA ARG A 225 14.55 -10.87 27.11
C ARG A 225 14.85 -9.42 27.48
N ALA A 226 16.01 -9.19 28.11
CA ALA A 226 16.43 -7.85 28.50
C ALA A 226 16.51 -6.90 27.29
N SER A 227 17.19 -7.32 26.22
CA SER A 227 17.32 -6.54 24.99
C SER A 227 15.98 -6.26 24.32
N PHE A 228 15.10 -7.27 24.21
CA PHE A 228 13.77 -7.09 23.61
C PHE A 228 12.91 -6.12 24.43
N CYS A 229 12.83 -6.32 25.75
CA CYS A 229 12.04 -5.46 26.64
C CYS A 229 12.55 -4.02 26.62
N ALA A 230 13.86 -3.78 26.59
CA ALA A 230 14.43 -2.44 26.51
C ALA A 230 14.05 -1.73 25.20
N ARG A 231 14.22 -2.41 24.06
CA ARG A 231 13.86 -1.86 22.73
C ARG A 231 12.37 -1.58 22.61
N MET A 232 11.53 -2.53 23.01
CA MET A 232 10.07 -2.39 22.89
C MET A 232 9.50 -1.36 23.85
N LYS A 233 10.03 -1.24 25.07
CA LYS A 233 9.66 -0.15 26.00
C LYS A 233 10.08 1.22 25.45
N GLY A 234 11.27 1.33 24.83
CA GLY A 234 11.71 2.55 24.16
C GLY A 234 10.82 2.95 23.00
N MET A 235 10.45 2.00 22.13
CA MET A 235 9.52 2.21 21.03
C MET A 235 8.13 2.63 21.54
N LYS A 236 7.64 1.97 22.61
CA LYS A 236 6.37 2.33 23.26
C LYS A 236 6.36 3.76 23.79
N LYS A 237 7.48 4.24 24.33
CA LYS A 237 7.57 5.60 24.88
C LYS A 237 7.68 6.67 23.79
N LYS A 238 8.41 6.41 22.71
CA LYS A 238 8.76 7.43 21.70
C LYS A 238 7.91 7.42 20.43
N LEU A 239 7.44 6.25 19.99
CA LEU A 239 6.89 6.05 18.65
C LEU A 239 5.46 5.50 18.63
N THR A 240 4.88 5.14 19.78
CA THR A 240 3.47 4.73 19.85
C THR A 240 2.61 5.82 20.47
N SER A 241 1.44 6.05 19.88
CA SER A 241 0.47 7.01 20.40
C SER A 241 0.08 6.67 21.84
N ALA A 242 -0.29 7.70 22.62
CA ALA A 242 -0.67 7.53 24.01
C ALA A 242 -1.85 6.54 24.18
N LYS A 243 -2.80 6.53 23.23
CA LYS A 243 -3.93 5.60 23.20
C LYS A 243 -3.46 4.15 23.08
N THR A 244 -2.61 3.83 22.10
CA THR A 244 -2.09 2.47 21.89
C THR A 244 -1.14 2.04 23.01
N ALA A 245 -0.37 2.97 23.58
CA ALA A 245 0.52 2.68 24.69
C ALA A 245 -0.25 2.28 25.97
N ARG A 246 -1.39 2.92 26.25
CA ARG A 246 -2.23 2.63 27.42
C ARG A 246 -3.13 1.41 27.23
N ASP A 247 -3.56 1.13 26.00
CA ASP A 247 -4.44 0.00 25.69
C ASP A 247 -3.78 -1.36 26.02
N PRO A 248 -4.29 -2.14 27.00
CA PRO A 248 -3.74 -3.44 27.34
C PRO A 248 -3.81 -4.40 26.15
N ASP A 249 -4.83 -4.35 25.30
CA ASP A 249 -5.01 -5.28 24.21
C ASP A 249 -4.21 -4.96 22.95
N SER A 250 -3.47 -3.85 22.96
CA SER A 250 -2.57 -3.48 21.90
C SER A 250 -1.50 -4.55 21.64
N ARG A 251 -1.10 -4.69 20.38
CA ARG A 251 -0.09 -5.68 19.96
C ARG A 251 1.25 -5.48 20.66
N ILE A 252 1.63 -4.24 20.95
CA ILE A 252 2.86 -3.90 21.67
C ILE A 252 2.81 -4.38 23.12
N ASN A 253 1.69 -4.19 23.82
CA ASN A 253 1.53 -4.62 25.20
C ASN A 253 1.40 -6.15 25.32
N LYS A 254 0.68 -6.79 24.39
CA LYS A 254 0.67 -8.27 24.27
C LYS A 254 2.07 -8.84 24.06
N SER A 255 2.85 -8.25 23.16
CA SER A 255 4.23 -8.68 22.92
C SER A 255 5.11 -8.46 24.15
N LEU A 256 5.02 -7.31 24.83
CA LEU A 256 5.74 -7.07 26.07
C LEU A 256 5.39 -8.09 27.17
N ARG A 257 4.12 -8.50 27.32
CA ARG A 257 3.73 -9.55 28.28
C ARG A 257 4.22 -10.95 27.92
N ALA A 258 4.39 -11.24 26.63
CA ALA A 258 4.94 -12.52 26.21
C ALA A 258 6.43 -12.66 26.62
N TRP A 259 7.13 -11.54 26.77
CA TRP A 259 8.56 -11.49 27.10
C TRP A 259 8.86 -11.10 28.55
N ASN A 260 8.03 -10.24 29.16
CA ASN A 260 8.27 -9.72 30.50
C ASN A 260 7.86 -10.71 31.59
#